data_AF-A0A2M7KXB7-F1
#
_entry.id   AF-A0A2M7KXB7-F1
#
_cell.length_a   1.000
_cell.length_b   1.000
_cell.length_c   1.000
_cell.angle_alpha   90.00
_cell.angle_beta   90.00
_cell.angle_gamma   90.00
#
_symmetry.space_group_name_H-M   'P 1'
#
loop_
_entity.id
_entity.type
_entity.pdbx_description
1 polymer ?
#
loop_
_entity_poly.entity_id
_entity_poly.type
_entity_poly.pdbx_seq_one_letter_code
_entity_poly.pdbx_strand_id
1 'polypeptide(L)' 'SAAELLGDPAAYESMSQAANPYGDGRASHRIAEVLLHHFRGKPRPADWGGHA' A
#
# COMPACT_ATOMS: atom_id res chain seq x y z
N SER A 1 7.65 -8.80 20.00
CA SER A 1 9.13 -8.73 19.85
C SER A 1 9.59 -9.79 18.84
N ALA A 2 10.85 -9.80 18.39
CA ALA A 2 11.34 -10.86 17.49
C ALA A 2 11.23 -12.26 18.13
N ALA A 3 11.54 -12.38 19.43
CA ALA A 3 11.43 -13.64 20.16
C ALA A 3 9.97 -14.14 20.26
N GLU A 4 9.02 -13.21 20.42
CA GLU A 4 7.58 -13.52 20.44
C GLU A 4 7.09 -14.05 19.09
N LEU A 5 7.49 -13.42 17.98
CA LEU A 5 7.09 -13.88 16.65
C LEU A 5 7.66 -15.24 16.26
N LEU A 6 8.82 -15.60 16.80
CA LEU A 6 9.44 -16.91 16.57
C LEU A 6 8.85 -18.00 17.49
N GLY A 7 8.27 -17.62 18.64
CA GLY A 7 7.74 -18.55 19.64
C GLY A 7 6.21 -18.69 19.61
N ASP A 8 5.48 -17.75 19.03
CA ASP A 8 4.02 -17.72 18.96
C ASP A 8 3.53 -17.64 17.50
N PRO A 9 3.06 -18.76 16.94
CA PRO A 9 2.49 -18.80 15.59
C PRO A 9 1.30 -17.86 15.39
N ALA A 10 0.48 -17.62 16.42
CA ALA A 10 -0.68 -16.74 16.32
C ALA A 10 -0.25 -15.27 16.22
N ALA A 11 0.78 -14.87 16.96
CA ALA A 11 1.38 -13.54 16.84
C ALA A 11 1.99 -13.32 15.44
N TYR A 12 2.68 -14.32 14.89
CA TYR A 12 3.23 -14.26 13.53
C TYR A 12 2.13 -14.16 12.47
N GLU A 13 1.09 -14.99 12.57
CA GLU A 13 -0.02 -14.99 11.61
C GLU A 13 -0.74 -13.64 11.60
N SER A 14 -1.06 -13.10 12.78
CA SER A 14 -1.68 -11.78 12.91
C SER A 14 -0.86 -10.67 12.24
N MET A 15 0.46 -10.68 12.41
CA MET A 15 1.32 -9.68 11.76
C MET A 15 1.47 -9.89 10.25
N SER A 16 1.64 -11.14 9.79
CA SER A 16 1.89 -11.44 8.37
C SER A 16 0.67 -11.18 7.48
N GLN A 17 -0.54 -11.29 8.03
CA GLN A 17 -1.80 -11.05 7.33
C GLN A 17 -2.29 -9.59 7.44
N ALA A 18 -1.59 -8.75 8.20
CA ALA A 18 -1.96 -7.34 8.30
C ALA A 18 -1.83 -6.65 6.92
N ALA A 19 -2.84 -5.86 6.57
CA ALA A 19 -2.81 -5.07 5.35
C ALA A 19 -1.60 -4.12 5.37
N ASN A 20 -0.85 -4.07 4.26
CA ASN A 20 0.28 -3.16 4.14
C ASN A 20 -0.23 -1.70 4.03
N PRO A 21 0.04 -0.83 5.02
CA PRO A 21 -0.46 0.54 5.01
C PRO A 21 0.24 1.43 3.98
N TYR A 22 1.24 0.92 3.26
CA TYR A 22 2.06 1.70 2.31
C TYR A 22 1.67 1.49 0.84
N GLY A 23 0.82 0.52 0.53
CA GLY A 23 0.34 0.41 -0.85
C GLY A 23 -0.43 -0.86 -1.16
N ASP A 24 -1.17 -0.76 -2.25
CA ASP A 24 -1.94 -1.83 -2.89
C ASP A 24 -1.23 -2.42 -4.13
N GLY A 25 0.05 -2.10 -4.32
CA GLY A 25 0.83 -2.52 -5.49
C GLY A 25 0.59 -1.70 -6.77
N ARG A 26 -0.26 -0.66 -6.75
CA ARG A 26 -0.57 0.15 -7.95
C ARG A 26 0.10 1.52 -7.99
N ALA A 27 1.11 1.77 -7.16
CA ALA A 27 1.79 3.06 -7.07
C ALA A 27 2.32 3.56 -8.43
N SER A 28 3.03 2.71 -9.19
CA SER A 28 3.58 3.09 -10.50
C SER A 28 2.49 3.51 -11.50
N HIS A 29 1.33 2.87 -11.45
CA HIS A 29 0.19 3.23 -12.29
C HIS A 29 -0.35 4.62 -11.93
N ARG A 30 -0.54 4.90 -10.62
CA ARG A 30 -0.97 6.23 -10.15
C ARG A 30 0.02 7.32 -10.53
N ILE A 31 1.33 7.04 -10.40
CA ILE A 31 2.38 7.99 -10.80
C ILE A 31 2.27 8.31 -12.30
N ALA A 32 2.08 7.29 -13.15
CA ALA A 32 1.87 7.50 -14.58
C ALA A 32 0.62 8.35 -14.87
N GLU A 33 -0.48 8.14 -14.16
CA GLU A 33 -1.69 8.96 -14.28
C GLU A 33 -1.46 10.42 -13.87
N VAL A 34 -0.69 10.68 -12.80
CA VAL A 34 -0.29 12.03 -12.38
C VAL A 34 0.53 12.72 -13.49
N LEU A 35 1.49 12.02 -14.09
CA LEU A 35 2.28 12.55 -15.19
C LEU A 35 1.41 12.88 -16.41
N LEU A 36 0.45 12.01 -16.75
CA LEU A 36 -0.49 12.26 -17.84
C LEU A 36 -1.43 13.43 -17.55
N HIS A 37 -1.88 13.60 -16.31
CA HIS A 37 -2.63 14.77 -15.89
C HIS A 37 -1.80 16.05 -16.13
N HIS A 38 -0.56 16.08 -15.64
CA HIS A 38 0.31 17.25 -15.71
C HIS A 38 0.70 17.62 -17.15
N PHE A 39 1.08 16.65 -17.97
CA PHE A 39 1.64 16.91 -19.31
C PHE A 39 0.63 16.78 -20.46
N ARG A 40 -0.48 16.09 -20.26
CA ARG A 40 -1.46 15.77 -21.33
C ARG A 40 -2.87 16.23 -21.02
N GLY A 41 -3.09 16.94 -19.92
CA GLY A 41 -4.40 17.50 -19.56
C GLY A 41 -5.47 16.44 -19.23
N LYS A 42 -5.06 15.21 -18.89
CA LYS A 42 -6.00 14.20 -18.39
C LYS A 42 -6.60 14.63 -17.05
N PRO A 43 -7.78 14.13 -16.64
CA PRO A 43 -8.31 14.37 -15.30
C PRO A 43 -7.31 13.94 -14.21
N ARG A 44 -7.29 14.68 -13.09
CA ARG A 44 -6.44 14.33 -11.94
C ARG A 44 -6.91 13.00 -11.35
N PRO A 45 -6.01 12.01 -11.13
CA PRO A 45 -6.38 10.80 -10.41
C PRO A 45 -6.73 11.13 -8.95
N ALA A 46 -7.58 10.29 -8.35
CA ALA A 46 -7.90 10.40 -6.93
C ALA A 46 -6.66 10.07 -6.07
N ASP A 47 -6.58 10.69 -4.89
CA ASP A 47 -5.56 10.34 -3.91
C ASP A 47 -5.79 8.92 -3.39
N TRP A 48 -4.70 8.23 -3.04
CA TRP A 48 -4.81 6.92 -2.42
C TRP A 48 -5.22 7.07 -0.96
N GLY A 49 -6.35 6.47 -0.58
CA GLY A 49 -6.93 6.59 0.77
C GLY A 49 -6.34 5.64 1.82
N GLY A 50 -5.33 4.84 1.48
CA GLY A 50 -4.82 3.79 2.37
C GLY A 50 -5.78 2.60 2.53
N HIS A 51 -5.40 1.69 3.42
CA HIS A 51 -6.31 0.70 4.00
C HIS A 51 -6.59 1.15 5.44
N ALA A 52 -7.87 1.41 5.75
CA ALA A 52 -8.32 1.67 7.12
C ALA A 52 -8.26 0.40 7.96
#